data_AF-A0A520QNK1-F1
#
_entry.id   AF-A0A520QNK1-F1
#
_cell.length_a   1.000
_cell.length_b   1.000
_cell.length_c   1.000
_cell.angle_alpha   90.00
_cell.angle_beta   90.00
_cell.angle_gamma   90.00
#
_symmetry.space_group_name_H-M   'P 1'
#
loop_
_entity.id
_entity.type
_entity.pdbx_description
1 polymer ?
#
loop_
_entity_poly.entity_id
_entity_poly.type
_entity_poly.pdbx_seq_one_letter_code
_entity_poly.pdbx_strand_id
1 'polypeptide(L)'
;MGSAIGTRSFAWISLLAWLCASAPVAHAQRLAGELRLGGGWDSNPALAAPSGNRRLPQGRSPGGPPSPGESAGEGVFRAAGALEGQLPLERLRLGARFDLDGRVYESGRALFAERLAVSAALDLDPIAPRCRAEGGRLDSGFGADDAWSALGRCGARLLLPEGFAIDLDGFGGARLFDVGQTDALGGGALAVLWRHAHLDAAIGLEVWRRESDDDQATRTDVVPYASVRLRTEWVGGELGYQFVQREFDTASRTGGEHELRLAVWGQPLPWLGPWLAIELGHASGKPQALAYDRFEIALGLRLSFDVAEPPPEPPSEPPPDDGPVTVRDGAARFRFAIDAREVSVIGDFNGWDARRGALTRGPDGAFEGTFEVSPGAHRYHLLVDGAPTRPPGARRYVDDGFGGENAVFEAPGVSDRGPDS
;
A
#
# COMPACT_ATOMS: atom_id res chain seq x y z
N MET A 1 -27.64 16.49 12.59
CA MET A 1 -26.42 16.44 11.76
C MET A 1 -25.36 15.51 12.37
N GLY A 2 -24.93 15.70 13.63
CA GLY A 2 -23.92 14.82 14.25
C GLY A 2 -24.33 13.35 14.47
N SER A 3 -25.61 13.04 14.73
CA SER A 3 -26.02 11.66 15.03
C SER A 3 -26.06 10.74 13.80
N ALA A 4 -26.49 11.24 12.63
CA ALA A 4 -26.61 10.44 11.40
C ALA A 4 -25.25 10.12 10.76
N ILE A 5 -24.29 11.04 10.86
CA ILE A 5 -22.89 10.83 10.45
C ILE A 5 -22.26 9.79 11.38
N GLY A 6 -22.46 9.94 12.69
CA GLY A 6 -22.01 8.97 13.69
C GLY A 6 -22.57 7.57 13.50
N THR A 7 -23.85 7.40 13.14
CA THR A 7 -24.43 6.05 12.97
C THR A 7 -23.97 5.36 11.68
N ARG A 8 -23.70 6.12 10.60
CA ARG A 8 -23.33 5.57 9.29
C ARG A 8 -21.84 5.23 9.16
N SER A 9 -20.95 6.08 9.67
CA SER A 9 -19.53 5.77 9.75
C SER A 9 -19.24 4.58 10.69
N PHE A 10 -20.01 4.43 11.77
CA PHE A 10 -19.93 3.24 12.63
C PHE A 10 -20.35 1.97 11.89
N ALA A 11 -21.33 2.00 10.99
CA ALA A 11 -21.74 0.82 10.23
C ALA A 11 -20.62 0.29 9.31
N TRP A 12 -19.86 1.19 8.67
CA TRP A 12 -18.69 0.82 7.88
C TRP A 12 -17.52 0.33 8.74
N ILE A 13 -17.24 0.99 9.87
CA ILE A 13 -16.22 0.53 10.83
C ILE A 13 -16.60 -0.85 11.39
N SER A 14 -17.88 -1.09 11.68
CA SER A 14 -18.39 -2.40 12.11
C SER A 14 -18.37 -3.44 10.99
N LEU A 15 -18.66 -3.06 9.74
CA LEU A 15 -18.51 -3.94 8.58
C LEU A 15 -17.04 -4.28 8.32
N LEU A 16 -16.11 -3.33 8.49
CA LEU A 16 -14.67 -3.54 8.42
C LEU A 16 -14.17 -4.43 9.54
N ALA A 17 -14.57 -4.16 10.78
CA ALA A 17 -14.26 -5.04 11.92
C ALA A 17 -14.82 -6.45 11.69
N TRP A 18 -16.03 -6.55 11.12
CA TRP A 18 -16.64 -7.82 10.76
C TRP A 18 -15.92 -8.49 9.59
N LEU A 19 -15.58 -7.81 8.49
CA LEU A 19 -14.83 -8.33 7.34
C LEU A 19 -13.40 -8.72 7.74
N CYS A 20 -12.74 -7.97 8.63
CA CYS A 20 -11.47 -8.35 9.23
C CYS A 20 -11.61 -9.57 10.16
N ALA A 21 -12.77 -9.74 10.81
CA ALA A 21 -13.06 -10.90 11.66
C ALA A 21 -13.66 -12.11 10.91
N SER A 22 -14.20 -11.91 9.70
CA SER A 22 -15.00 -12.90 8.94
C SER A 22 -14.40 -13.28 7.59
N ALA A 23 -13.45 -12.49 7.06
CA ALA A 23 -12.46 -13.05 6.14
C ALA A 23 -11.85 -14.26 6.85
N PRO A 24 -11.50 -15.34 6.14
CA PRO A 24 -10.80 -16.45 6.76
C PRO A 24 -9.41 -15.95 7.20
N VAL A 25 -9.34 -15.32 8.37
CA VAL A 25 -8.12 -14.95 9.09
C VAL A 25 -7.24 -16.18 9.28
N ALA A 26 -7.85 -17.37 9.23
CA ALA A 26 -7.18 -18.66 9.19
C ALA A 26 -6.25 -18.89 7.97
N HIS A 27 -6.22 -18.02 6.95
CA HIS A 27 -5.35 -18.18 5.77
C HIS A 27 -4.70 -16.89 5.26
N ALA A 28 -4.87 -15.74 5.92
CA ALA A 28 -4.23 -14.49 5.47
C ALA A 28 -2.80 -14.41 6.02
N GLN A 29 -1.78 -14.57 5.17
CA GLN A 29 -0.37 -14.57 5.59
C GLN A 29 0.10 -13.22 6.16
N ARG A 30 -0.49 -12.11 5.69
CA ARG A 30 -0.15 -10.75 6.14
C ARG A 30 -1.29 -9.76 5.89
N LEU A 31 -1.68 -9.02 6.92
CA LEU A 31 -2.61 -7.90 6.88
C LEU A 31 -1.87 -6.63 7.30
N ALA A 32 -1.55 -5.77 6.34
CA ALA A 32 -0.93 -4.48 6.62
C ALA A 32 -1.94 -3.36 6.38
N GLY A 33 -1.89 -2.34 7.22
CA GLY A 33 -2.80 -1.21 7.08
C GLY A 33 -2.25 0.10 7.58
N GLU A 34 -2.91 1.16 7.14
CA GLU A 34 -2.53 2.52 7.45
C GLU A 34 -3.76 3.36 7.72
N LEU A 35 -3.78 4.04 8.87
CA LEU A 35 -4.78 5.04 9.21
C LEU A 35 -4.12 6.42 9.30
N ARG A 36 -4.53 7.36 8.46
CA ARG A 36 -4.14 8.77 8.55
C ARG A 36 -5.27 9.56 9.16
N LEU A 37 -5.01 10.20 10.31
CA LEU A 37 -5.92 11.14 10.95
C LEU A 37 -5.25 12.51 10.94
N GLY A 38 -5.92 13.53 10.41
CA GLY A 38 -5.32 14.85 10.32
C GLY A 38 -6.30 15.99 10.13
N GLY A 39 -5.79 17.17 10.45
CA GLY A 39 -6.45 18.46 10.32
C GLY A 39 -5.82 19.29 9.20
N GLY A 40 -6.53 20.27 8.64
CA GLY A 40 -5.95 21.10 7.60
C GLY A 40 -6.77 22.31 7.20
N TRP A 41 -6.34 22.98 6.13
CA TRP A 41 -7.00 24.10 5.49
C TRP A 41 -7.10 23.85 3.99
N ASP A 42 -8.24 24.16 3.38
CA ASP A 42 -8.49 24.03 1.94
C ASP A 42 -9.13 25.33 1.41
N SER A 43 -8.52 25.91 0.39
CA SER A 43 -8.95 27.16 -0.23
C SER A 43 -9.85 26.97 -1.45
N ASN A 44 -10.23 25.73 -1.79
CA ASN A 44 -10.89 25.41 -3.04
C ASN A 44 -12.26 26.13 -3.20
N PRO A 45 -12.37 27.13 -4.10
CA PRO A 45 -13.61 27.89 -4.23
C PRO A 45 -14.72 27.09 -4.93
N ALA A 46 -14.38 26.01 -5.65
CA ALA A 46 -15.36 25.17 -6.34
C ALA A 46 -16.20 24.32 -5.36
N LEU A 47 -15.63 23.96 -4.20
CA LEU A 47 -16.31 23.16 -3.18
C LEU A 47 -17.15 24.03 -2.22
N ALA A 48 -16.97 25.35 -2.28
CA ALA A 48 -17.74 26.32 -1.52
C ALA A 48 -18.96 26.88 -2.28
N ALA A 49 -19.18 26.50 -3.54
CA ALA A 49 -20.37 26.91 -4.30
C ALA A 49 -21.65 26.15 -3.85
N PRO A 50 -22.86 26.73 -4.02
CA PRO A 50 -24.11 26.04 -3.69
C PRO A 50 -24.32 24.76 -4.48
N SER A 51 -24.72 23.70 -3.76
CA SER A 51 -25.07 22.42 -4.37
C SER A 51 -26.21 22.60 -5.38
N GLY A 52 -26.10 21.94 -6.54
CA GLY A 52 -27.07 22.04 -7.62
C GLY A 52 -26.94 23.29 -8.50
N ASN A 53 -26.01 24.21 -8.22
CA ASN A 53 -25.73 25.37 -9.08
C ASN A 53 -24.79 24.97 -10.24
N ARG A 54 -25.15 23.90 -10.98
CA ARG A 54 -24.43 23.42 -12.18
C ARG A 54 -24.60 24.36 -13.38
N ARG A 55 -25.62 25.23 -13.31
CA ARG A 55 -25.81 26.40 -14.18
C ARG A 55 -25.34 27.61 -13.39
N LEU A 56 -24.31 28.33 -13.87
CA LEU A 56 -24.15 29.72 -13.46
C LEU A 56 -25.49 30.40 -13.79
N PRO A 57 -26.15 31.09 -12.83
CA PRO A 57 -27.40 31.77 -13.13
C PRO A 57 -27.19 32.67 -14.34
N GLN A 58 -27.98 32.47 -15.40
CA GLN A 58 -28.10 33.47 -16.46
C GLN A 58 -28.59 34.75 -15.77
N GLY A 59 -27.68 35.68 -15.51
CA GLY A 59 -27.98 36.88 -14.71
C GLY A 59 -27.05 37.15 -13.52
N ARG A 60 -26.01 36.33 -13.25
CA ARG A 60 -24.90 36.86 -12.43
C ARG A 60 -24.23 37.94 -13.28
N SER A 61 -24.41 39.22 -12.90
CA SER A 61 -23.59 40.34 -13.37
C SER A 61 -22.11 39.92 -13.36
N PRO A 62 -21.24 40.55 -14.19
CA PRO A 62 -19.80 40.29 -14.22
C PRO A 62 -19.13 40.80 -12.94
N GLY A 63 -19.58 40.37 -11.76
CA GLY A 63 -18.74 40.27 -10.59
C GLY A 63 -17.81 39.11 -10.88
N GLY A 64 -16.51 39.41 -10.85
CA GLY A 64 -15.43 38.53 -11.28
C GLY A 64 -15.38 37.18 -10.55
N PRO A 65 -14.29 36.41 -10.75
CA PRO A 65 -14.09 35.16 -10.03
C PRO A 65 -14.31 35.38 -8.51
N PRO A 66 -14.83 34.39 -7.77
CA PRO A 66 -14.91 34.50 -6.32
C PRO A 66 -13.56 34.94 -5.79
N SER A 67 -13.54 36.00 -4.98
CA SER A 67 -12.31 36.58 -4.44
C SER A 67 -11.55 35.45 -3.72
N PRO A 68 -10.23 35.25 -3.98
CA PRO A 68 -9.42 34.32 -3.20
C PRO A 68 -9.57 34.67 -1.71
N GLY A 69 -10.28 33.84 -0.95
CA GLY A 69 -10.58 34.10 0.47
C GLY A 69 -12.07 34.16 0.86
N GLU A 70 -13.03 34.25 -0.06
CA GLU A 70 -14.48 34.23 0.29
C GLU A 70 -15.01 32.82 0.67
N SER A 71 -14.14 31.82 0.66
CA SER A 71 -14.46 30.42 0.94
C SER A 71 -13.35 29.67 1.69
N ALA A 72 -12.54 30.41 2.46
CA ALA A 72 -11.59 29.80 3.40
C ALA A 72 -12.38 28.96 4.43
N GLY A 73 -11.87 27.76 4.77
CA GLY A 73 -12.47 26.89 5.79
C GLY A 73 -11.44 26.49 6.84
N GLU A 74 -11.67 26.85 8.11
CA GLU A 74 -10.80 26.56 9.27
C GLU A 74 -10.71 25.06 9.67
N GLY A 75 -11.11 24.08 8.83
CA GLY A 75 -10.96 22.67 9.20
C GLY A 75 -11.20 21.63 8.10
N VAL A 76 -10.11 21.07 7.58
CA VAL A 76 -10.09 19.76 6.89
C VAL A 76 -10.01 18.67 7.95
N PHE A 77 -10.80 17.60 7.84
CA PHE A 77 -10.63 16.39 8.63
C PHE A 77 -10.42 15.20 7.69
N ARG A 78 -9.19 14.70 7.60
CA ARG A 78 -8.88 13.56 6.73
C ARG A 78 -8.71 12.29 7.57
N ALA A 79 -9.46 11.23 7.22
CA ALA A 79 -9.41 9.92 7.86
C ALA A 79 -9.23 8.80 6.80
N ALA A 80 -8.04 8.64 6.23
CA ALA A 80 -7.81 7.61 5.21
C ALA A 80 -7.35 6.29 5.83
N GLY A 81 -7.91 5.14 5.44
CA GLY A 81 -7.71 3.83 6.06
C GLY A 81 -7.46 2.68 5.07
N ALA A 82 -6.21 2.38 4.71
CA ALA A 82 -5.93 1.24 3.83
C ALA A 82 -5.80 -0.09 4.61
N LEU A 83 -6.34 -1.18 4.05
CA LEU A 83 -6.20 -2.54 4.57
C LEU A 83 -5.81 -3.49 3.42
N GLU A 84 -4.51 -3.64 3.20
CA GLU A 84 -4.01 -4.54 2.17
C GLU A 84 -3.75 -5.93 2.78
N GLY A 85 -4.49 -6.94 2.32
CA GLY A 85 -4.32 -8.34 2.75
C GLY A 85 -3.97 -9.23 1.57
N GLN A 86 -2.83 -9.89 1.61
CA GLN A 86 -2.41 -10.85 0.57
C GLN A 86 -2.95 -12.25 0.92
N LEU A 87 -3.74 -12.84 0.02
CA LEU A 87 -4.20 -14.23 0.14
C LEU A 87 -3.19 -15.17 -0.55
N PRO A 88 -2.85 -16.33 0.04
CA PRO A 88 -1.76 -17.19 -0.39
C PRO A 88 -2.19 -18.16 -1.48
N LEU A 89 -2.55 -17.63 -2.64
CA LEU A 89 -2.48 -18.40 -3.87
C LEU A 89 -1.20 -17.91 -4.56
N GLU A 90 -0.21 -18.78 -4.82
CA GLU A 90 1.20 -18.47 -5.18
C GLU A 90 1.43 -17.36 -6.22
N ARG A 91 0.40 -16.99 -7.00
CA ARG A 91 0.46 -15.93 -8.03
C ARG A 91 -0.67 -14.92 -7.96
N LEU A 92 -1.64 -15.03 -7.05
CA LEU A 92 -2.79 -14.12 -6.95
C LEU A 92 -2.65 -13.24 -5.70
N ARG A 93 -2.55 -11.94 -5.91
CA ARG A 93 -2.63 -10.93 -4.86
C ARG A 93 -4.02 -10.31 -4.83
N LEU A 94 -4.62 -10.28 -3.65
CA LEU A 94 -5.88 -9.58 -3.40
C LEU A 94 -5.60 -8.36 -2.50
N GLY A 95 -6.51 -7.41 -2.46
CA GLY A 95 -6.37 -6.20 -1.64
C GLY A 95 -7.68 -5.49 -1.44
N ALA A 96 -7.81 -4.77 -0.34
CA ALA A 96 -8.93 -3.90 -0.05
C ALA A 96 -8.42 -2.52 0.39
N ARG A 97 -9.22 -1.48 0.23
CA ARG A 97 -8.88 -0.14 0.70
C ARG A 97 -10.14 0.63 1.03
N PHE A 98 -10.15 1.29 2.17
CA PHE A 98 -11.23 2.18 2.56
C PHE A 98 -10.70 3.61 2.71
N ASP A 99 -11.37 4.58 2.12
CA ASP A 99 -10.99 5.98 2.24
C ASP A 99 -12.18 6.78 2.75
N LEU A 100 -11.95 7.51 3.85
CA LEU A 100 -12.90 8.48 4.40
C LEU A 100 -12.28 9.87 4.37
N ASP A 101 -12.92 10.79 3.67
CA ASP A 101 -12.42 12.17 3.55
C ASP A 101 -13.53 13.15 3.91
N GLY A 102 -13.26 14.05 4.85
CA GLY A 102 -14.19 15.08 5.32
C GLY A 102 -13.59 16.48 5.20
N ARG A 103 -14.36 17.44 4.66
CA ARG A 103 -14.01 18.86 4.65
C ARG A 103 -15.17 19.65 5.24
N VAL A 104 -14.89 20.62 6.11
CA VAL A 104 -15.89 21.55 6.63
C VAL A 104 -15.43 22.97 6.35
N TYR A 105 -16.32 23.79 5.80
CA TYR A 105 -16.02 25.16 5.36
C TYR A 105 -16.69 26.19 6.28
N GLU A 106 -16.13 27.40 6.35
CA GLU A 106 -16.72 28.51 7.14
C GLU A 106 -18.17 28.83 6.73
N SER A 107 -18.51 28.55 5.47
CA SER A 107 -19.89 28.67 4.95
C SER A 107 -20.90 27.72 5.63
N GLY A 108 -20.46 26.82 6.52
CA GLY A 108 -21.27 25.78 7.14
C GLY A 108 -21.51 24.55 6.25
N ARG A 109 -20.90 24.52 5.06
CA ARG A 109 -20.91 23.36 4.17
C ARG A 109 -19.94 22.29 4.63
N ALA A 110 -20.28 21.05 4.33
CA ALA A 110 -19.40 19.92 4.52
C ALA A 110 -19.36 19.06 3.25
N LEU A 111 -18.18 18.54 2.93
CA LEU A 111 -18.00 17.50 1.93
C LEU A 111 -17.53 16.24 2.64
N PHE A 112 -18.14 15.12 2.32
CA PHE A 112 -17.79 13.83 2.88
C PHE A 112 -17.73 12.79 1.78
N ALA A 113 -16.64 12.05 1.68
CA ALA A 113 -16.45 11.03 0.67
C ALA A 113 -16.05 9.71 1.33
N GLU A 114 -16.88 8.70 1.12
CA GLU A 114 -16.66 7.30 1.50
C GLU A 114 -16.30 6.51 0.25
N ARG A 115 -15.20 5.78 0.27
CA ARG A 115 -14.81 4.88 -0.83
C ARG A 115 -14.33 3.56 -0.28
N LEU A 116 -14.83 2.48 -0.86
CA LEU A 116 -14.32 1.13 -0.69
C LEU A 116 -13.82 0.63 -2.04
N ALA A 117 -12.58 0.19 -2.07
CA ALA A 117 -11.99 -0.46 -3.22
C ALA A 117 -11.54 -1.86 -2.88
N VAL A 118 -11.69 -2.76 -3.85
CA VAL A 118 -11.15 -4.11 -3.85
C VAL A 118 -10.31 -4.29 -5.10
N SER A 119 -9.21 -5.01 -4.98
CA SER A 119 -8.29 -5.25 -6.09
C SER A 119 -7.82 -6.69 -6.15
N ALA A 120 -7.51 -7.14 -7.36
CA ALA A 120 -6.91 -8.42 -7.64
C ALA A 120 -5.78 -8.23 -8.66
N ALA A 121 -4.66 -8.92 -8.47
CA ALA A 121 -3.53 -8.92 -9.41
C ALA A 121 -2.94 -10.33 -9.52
N LEU A 122 -2.53 -10.70 -10.73
CA LEU A 122 -1.82 -11.95 -10.99
C LEU A 122 -0.35 -11.64 -11.29
N ASP A 123 0.56 -12.27 -10.57
CA ASP A 123 2.00 -12.17 -10.81
C ASP A 123 2.43 -13.23 -11.81
N LEU A 124 2.29 -12.92 -13.11
CA LEU A 124 2.83 -13.72 -14.19
C LEU A 124 4.01 -12.94 -14.82
N ASP A 125 5.13 -13.62 -15.04
CA ASP A 125 6.29 -13.02 -15.70
C ASP A 125 6.15 -13.19 -17.23
N PRO A 126 6.26 -12.13 -18.05
CA PRO A 126 6.49 -10.71 -17.70
C PRO A 126 5.21 -9.87 -17.60
N ILE A 127 4.04 -10.46 -17.77
CA ILE A 127 2.76 -9.72 -17.82
C ILE A 127 1.98 -9.99 -16.55
N ALA A 128 1.75 -8.97 -15.73
CA ALA A 128 0.95 -9.05 -14.51
C ALA A 128 -0.43 -8.39 -14.68
N PRO A 129 -1.50 -9.15 -15.02
CA PRO A 129 -2.87 -8.64 -15.04
C PRO A 129 -3.30 -8.10 -13.69
N ARG A 130 -4.11 -7.05 -13.69
CA ARG A 130 -4.69 -6.46 -12.49
C ARG A 130 -6.07 -5.90 -12.75
N CYS A 131 -6.90 -5.91 -11.71
CA CYS A 131 -8.19 -5.24 -11.67
C CYS A 131 -8.38 -4.60 -10.31
N ARG A 132 -9.07 -3.46 -10.29
CA ARG A 132 -9.55 -2.77 -9.10
C ARG A 132 -10.98 -2.31 -9.35
N ALA A 133 -11.87 -2.62 -8.43
CA ALA A 133 -13.22 -2.08 -8.40
C ALA A 133 -13.34 -1.18 -7.18
N GLU A 134 -13.92 -0.01 -7.35
CA GLU A 134 -14.15 0.98 -6.31
C GLU A 134 -15.61 1.42 -6.33
N GLY A 135 -16.21 1.53 -5.15
CA GLY A 135 -17.57 2.02 -4.95
C GLY A 135 -17.63 2.93 -3.74
N GLY A 136 -18.52 3.93 -3.77
CA GLY A 136 -18.54 4.92 -2.71
C GLY A 136 -19.69 5.92 -2.78
N ARG A 137 -19.77 6.74 -1.74
CA ARG A 137 -20.74 7.82 -1.60
C ARG A 137 -19.99 9.14 -1.42
N LEU A 138 -20.39 10.16 -2.17
CA LEU A 138 -19.97 11.54 -1.98
C LEU A 138 -21.17 12.35 -1.50
N ASP A 139 -21.10 12.91 -0.29
CA ASP A 139 -22.07 13.87 0.23
C ASP A 139 -21.47 15.27 0.14
N SER A 140 -22.12 16.18 -0.61
CA SER A 140 -21.68 17.55 -0.86
C SER A 140 -22.74 18.52 -0.35
N GLY A 141 -22.64 18.86 0.94
CA GLY A 141 -23.60 19.72 1.62
C GLY A 141 -24.98 19.09 1.79
N PHE A 142 -25.08 17.76 1.70
CA PHE A 142 -26.33 16.98 1.78
C PHE A 142 -27.38 17.48 0.77
N GLY A 143 -26.95 17.69 -0.48
CA GLY A 143 -27.71 18.43 -1.48
C GLY A 143 -27.65 17.79 -2.85
N ALA A 144 -27.90 18.57 -3.89
CA ALA A 144 -28.12 18.04 -5.24
C ALA A 144 -26.89 17.35 -5.88
N ASP A 145 -25.69 17.60 -5.36
CA ASP A 145 -24.43 17.03 -5.83
C ASP A 145 -24.00 15.77 -5.08
N ASP A 146 -24.83 15.33 -4.13
CA ASP A 146 -24.72 14.04 -3.48
C ASP A 146 -24.84 12.92 -4.50
N ALA A 147 -23.92 11.96 -4.46
CA ALA A 147 -23.87 10.89 -5.45
C ALA A 147 -23.28 9.58 -4.94
N TRP A 148 -23.83 8.48 -5.44
CA TRP A 148 -23.17 7.18 -5.46
C TRP A 148 -22.24 7.09 -6.66
N SER A 149 -21.12 6.40 -6.52
CA SER A 149 -20.22 6.11 -7.62
C SER A 149 -19.71 4.69 -7.57
N ALA A 150 -19.49 4.11 -8.74
CA ALA A 150 -18.82 2.83 -8.92
C ALA A 150 -17.91 2.92 -10.15
N LEU A 151 -16.67 2.43 -10.02
CA LEU A 151 -15.67 2.45 -11.07
C LEU A 151 -14.86 1.15 -11.04
N GLY A 152 -14.77 0.48 -12.18
CA GLY A 152 -13.83 -0.61 -12.42
C GLY A 152 -12.65 -0.12 -13.25
N ARG A 153 -11.44 -0.53 -12.90
CA ARG A 153 -10.22 -0.38 -13.70
C ARG A 153 -9.54 -1.72 -13.83
N CYS A 154 -9.27 -2.16 -15.04
CA CYS A 154 -8.58 -3.42 -15.33
C CYS A 154 -7.52 -3.19 -16.40
N GLY A 155 -6.43 -3.93 -16.29
CA GLY A 155 -5.29 -3.76 -17.17
C GLY A 155 -4.21 -4.79 -16.92
N ALA A 156 -3.03 -4.54 -17.47
CA ALA A 156 -1.87 -5.38 -17.25
C ALA A 156 -0.61 -4.52 -17.12
N ARG A 157 0.34 -5.03 -16.33
CA ARG A 157 1.70 -4.48 -16.21
C ARG A 157 2.63 -5.36 -16.99
N LEU A 158 3.33 -4.81 -17.97
CA LEU A 158 4.48 -5.47 -18.59
C LEU A 158 5.73 -5.09 -17.81
N LEU A 159 6.40 -6.08 -17.22
CA LEU A 159 7.69 -5.91 -16.56
C LEU A 159 8.80 -5.88 -17.61
N LEU A 160 9.70 -4.90 -17.47
CA LEU A 160 10.84 -4.71 -18.35
C LEU A 160 12.14 -4.79 -17.52
N PRO A 161 13.29 -5.01 -18.16
CA PRO A 161 14.58 -4.96 -17.48
C PRO A 161 14.85 -3.63 -16.76
N GLU A 162 15.82 -3.63 -15.86
CA GLU A 162 16.32 -2.41 -15.19
C GLU A 162 15.26 -1.66 -14.36
N GLY A 163 14.23 -2.37 -13.91
CA GLY A 163 13.18 -1.82 -13.05
C GLY A 163 12.12 -1.02 -13.80
N PHE A 164 12.13 -1.03 -15.13
CA PHE A 164 11.07 -0.44 -15.93
C PHE A 164 9.82 -1.32 -15.97
N ALA A 165 8.66 -0.68 -16.14
CA ALA A 165 7.43 -1.36 -16.46
C ALA A 165 6.53 -0.47 -17.32
N ILE A 166 5.58 -1.08 -18.03
CA ILE A 166 4.53 -0.37 -18.75
C ILE A 166 3.18 -0.85 -18.22
N ASP A 167 2.33 0.10 -17.85
CA ASP A 167 0.96 -0.14 -17.44
C ASP A 167 0.01 0.28 -18.56
N LEU A 168 -0.90 -0.62 -18.95
CA LEU A 168 -2.02 -0.33 -19.82
C LEU A 168 -3.32 -0.70 -19.11
N ASP A 169 -4.21 0.26 -18.92
CA ASP A 169 -5.48 0.09 -18.23
C ASP A 169 -6.66 0.58 -19.09
N GLY A 170 -7.79 -0.12 -18.98
CA GLY A 170 -9.12 0.38 -19.33
C GLY A 170 -9.95 0.55 -18.07
N PHE A 171 -10.81 1.56 -18.05
CA PHE A 171 -11.71 1.78 -16.91
C PHE A 171 -13.10 2.22 -17.36
N GLY A 172 -14.08 1.93 -16.52
CA GLY A 172 -15.48 2.24 -16.77
C GLY A 172 -16.30 2.21 -15.49
N GLY A 173 -17.35 3.02 -15.43
CA GLY A 173 -18.13 3.19 -14.22
C GLY A 173 -19.33 4.10 -14.41
N ALA A 174 -19.98 4.40 -13.30
CA ALA A 174 -21.11 5.30 -13.26
C ALA A 174 -21.10 6.16 -12.00
N ARG A 175 -21.73 7.33 -12.10
CA ARG A 175 -22.08 8.18 -10.96
C ARG A 175 -23.57 8.49 -11.01
N LEU A 176 -24.25 8.23 -9.91
CA LEU A 176 -25.69 8.39 -9.75
C LEU A 176 -25.93 9.48 -8.72
N PHE A 177 -26.40 10.64 -9.16
CA PHE A 177 -26.71 11.74 -8.26
C PHE A 177 -28.09 11.58 -7.65
N ASP A 178 -28.27 12.04 -6.41
CA ASP A 178 -29.55 11.96 -5.70
C ASP A 178 -30.66 12.76 -6.39
N VAL A 179 -30.31 13.74 -7.23
CA VAL A 179 -31.25 14.50 -8.08
C VAL A 179 -31.66 13.78 -9.36
N GLY A 180 -31.23 12.54 -9.55
CA GLY A 180 -31.58 11.70 -10.69
C GLY A 180 -30.64 11.81 -11.90
N GLN A 181 -29.72 12.79 -11.91
CA GLN A 181 -28.68 12.86 -12.95
C GLN A 181 -27.83 11.58 -12.90
N THR A 182 -27.47 11.06 -14.07
CA THR A 182 -26.59 9.90 -14.20
C THR A 182 -25.43 10.21 -15.13
N ASP A 183 -24.21 9.95 -14.67
CA ASP A 183 -23.03 9.95 -15.51
C ASP A 183 -22.56 8.53 -15.78
N ALA A 184 -22.25 8.23 -17.03
CA ALA A 184 -21.40 7.10 -17.39
C ALA A 184 -19.97 7.61 -17.58
N LEU A 185 -19.02 6.88 -17.01
CA LEU A 185 -17.59 7.19 -17.06
C LEU A 185 -16.88 6.06 -17.80
N GLY A 186 -15.93 6.39 -18.67
CA GLY A 186 -15.14 5.40 -19.38
C GLY A 186 -13.84 5.98 -19.88
N GLY A 187 -12.84 5.13 -20.12
CA GLY A 187 -11.57 5.61 -20.65
C GLY A 187 -10.45 4.59 -20.57
N GLY A 188 -9.24 5.08 -20.78
CA GLY A 188 -8.03 4.27 -20.73
C GLY A 188 -6.83 5.07 -20.24
N ALA A 189 -5.82 4.35 -19.78
CA ALA A 189 -4.57 4.91 -19.30
C ALA A 189 -3.36 4.11 -19.81
N LEU A 190 -2.28 4.83 -20.08
CA LEU A 190 -0.95 4.28 -20.37
C LEU A 190 0.06 4.95 -19.44
N ALA A 191 0.93 4.18 -18.82
CA ALA A 191 2.02 4.72 -18.02
C ALA A 191 3.31 3.94 -18.20
N VAL A 192 4.43 4.67 -18.17
CA VAL A 192 5.77 4.10 -17.99
C VAL A 192 6.14 4.28 -16.53
N LEU A 193 6.56 3.20 -15.91
CA LEU A 193 7.01 3.17 -14.53
C LEU A 193 8.49 2.82 -14.49
N TRP A 194 9.16 3.32 -13.48
CA TRP A 194 10.52 2.96 -13.16
C TRP A 194 10.66 2.81 -11.66
N ARG A 195 11.24 1.71 -11.22
CA ARG A 195 11.54 1.45 -9.81
C ARG A 195 13.01 1.12 -9.63
N HIS A 196 13.68 1.85 -8.76
CA HIS A 196 15.06 1.60 -8.39
C HIS A 196 15.30 1.88 -6.91
N ALA A 197 15.75 0.85 -6.18
CA ALA A 197 15.95 0.91 -4.74
C ALA A 197 14.71 1.43 -3.99
N HIS A 198 14.80 2.66 -3.46
CA HIS A 198 13.75 3.33 -2.68
C HIS A 198 12.87 4.27 -3.51
N LEU A 199 13.12 4.41 -4.81
CA LEU A 199 12.42 5.35 -5.67
C LEU A 199 11.49 4.61 -6.63
N ASP A 200 10.25 5.08 -6.72
CA ASP A 200 9.35 4.80 -7.82
C ASP A 200 9.09 6.09 -8.58
N ALA A 201 9.12 6.03 -9.91
CA ALA A 201 8.70 7.13 -10.77
C ALA A 201 7.66 6.62 -11.78
N ALA A 202 6.74 7.47 -12.15
CA ALA A 202 5.78 7.20 -13.21
C ALA A 202 5.58 8.45 -14.08
N ILE A 203 5.42 8.24 -15.38
CA ILE A 203 4.90 9.22 -16.32
C ILE A 203 3.78 8.52 -17.08
N GLY A 204 2.62 9.16 -17.18
CA GLY A 204 1.48 8.56 -17.84
C GLY A 204 0.52 9.55 -18.44
N LEU A 205 -0.47 8.99 -19.12
CA LEU A 205 -1.56 9.69 -19.77
C LEU A 205 -2.85 8.91 -19.49
N GLU A 206 -3.87 9.62 -19.01
CA GLU A 206 -5.22 9.10 -18.95
C GLU A 206 -6.14 9.88 -19.90
N VAL A 207 -7.08 9.19 -20.52
CA VAL A 207 -8.14 9.81 -21.30
C VAL A 207 -9.47 9.32 -20.75
N TRP A 208 -10.29 10.26 -20.33
CA TRP A 208 -11.61 10.02 -19.74
C TRP A 208 -12.68 10.58 -20.65
N ARG A 209 -13.73 9.80 -20.84
CA ARG A 209 -15.01 10.23 -21.39
C ARG A 209 -16.05 10.18 -20.29
N ARG A 210 -16.79 11.28 -20.14
CA ARG A 210 -18.00 11.35 -19.33
C ARG A 210 -19.17 11.58 -20.26
N GLU A 211 -20.08 10.63 -20.29
CA GLU A 211 -21.41 10.80 -20.86
C GLU A 211 -22.39 11.11 -19.74
N SER A 212 -23.32 12.02 -19.97
CA SER A 212 -24.29 12.46 -18.97
C SER A 212 -25.64 12.72 -19.61
N ASP A 213 -26.71 12.54 -18.85
CA ASP A 213 -28.05 12.99 -19.22
C ASP A 213 -28.22 14.52 -19.12
N ASP A 214 -27.28 15.22 -18.46
CA ASP A 214 -27.07 16.66 -18.61
C ASP A 214 -26.06 16.93 -19.74
N ASP A 215 -26.54 17.39 -20.90
CA ASP A 215 -25.72 17.63 -22.09
C ASP A 215 -24.59 18.66 -21.87
N GLN A 216 -24.70 19.52 -20.84
CA GLN A 216 -23.67 20.48 -20.44
C GLN A 216 -22.56 19.86 -19.60
N ALA A 217 -22.74 18.61 -19.16
CA ALA A 217 -21.79 17.87 -18.34
C ALA A 217 -20.99 16.83 -19.16
N THR A 218 -21.45 16.48 -20.35
CA THR A 218 -20.73 15.61 -21.29
C THR A 218 -19.42 16.23 -21.72
N ARG A 219 -18.33 15.48 -21.53
CA ARG A 219 -16.98 15.99 -21.75
C ARG A 219 -15.94 14.89 -21.91
N THR A 220 -14.79 15.29 -22.43
CA THR A 220 -13.57 14.51 -22.49
C THR A 220 -12.48 15.20 -21.67
N ASP A 221 -11.84 14.46 -20.77
CA ASP A 221 -10.69 14.93 -19.97
C ASP A 221 -9.42 14.18 -20.45
N VAL A 222 -8.38 14.90 -20.82
CA VAL A 222 -7.05 14.37 -21.17
C VAL A 222 -6.05 14.76 -20.09
N VAL A 223 -5.44 13.76 -19.46
CA VAL A 223 -4.70 13.93 -18.19
C VAL A 223 -3.30 13.34 -18.29
N PRO A 224 -2.31 14.07 -18.83
CA PRO A 224 -0.91 13.75 -18.61
C PRO A 224 -0.54 13.95 -17.14
N TYR A 225 0.25 13.03 -16.59
CA TYR A 225 0.72 13.10 -15.21
C TYR A 225 2.15 12.57 -15.07
N ALA A 226 2.80 12.99 -13.98
CA ALA A 226 4.06 12.46 -13.53
C ALA A 226 4.05 12.34 -12.01
N SER A 227 4.70 11.31 -11.48
CA SER A 227 4.88 11.16 -10.04
C SER A 227 6.23 10.56 -9.69
N VAL A 228 6.72 10.92 -8.51
CA VAL A 228 7.89 10.31 -7.88
C VAL A 228 7.52 9.99 -6.43
N ARG A 229 7.84 8.78 -6.00
CA ARG A 229 7.63 8.31 -4.64
C ARG A 229 8.95 7.80 -4.07
N LEU A 230 9.30 8.29 -2.89
CA LEU A 230 10.40 7.78 -2.07
C LEU A 230 9.80 6.89 -0.97
N ARG A 231 10.29 5.66 -0.88
CA ARG A 231 9.91 4.67 0.14
C ARG A 231 11.16 4.16 0.86
N THR A 232 11.41 4.73 2.04
CA THR A 232 12.37 4.18 3.00
C THR A 232 11.62 3.67 4.23
N GLU A 233 12.35 3.02 5.14
CA GLU A 233 11.80 2.56 6.42
C GLU A 233 11.31 3.73 7.29
N TRP A 234 12.11 4.79 7.40
CA TRP A 234 11.89 5.88 8.36
C TRP A 234 11.17 7.09 7.77
N VAL A 235 11.33 7.32 6.47
CA VAL A 235 10.79 8.49 5.77
C VAL A 235 10.23 8.05 4.42
N GLY A 236 9.10 8.61 4.06
CA GLY A 236 8.62 8.52 2.70
C GLY A 236 8.03 9.81 2.22
N GLY A 237 7.89 9.91 0.91
CA GLY A 237 7.29 11.06 0.28
C GLY A 237 6.80 10.72 -1.11
N GLU A 238 5.85 11.50 -1.57
CA GLU A 238 5.27 11.41 -2.89
C GLU A 238 5.04 12.81 -3.43
N LEU A 239 5.59 13.06 -4.61
CA LEU A 239 5.31 14.25 -5.40
C LEU A 239 4.59 13.79 -6.66
N GLY A 240 3.39 14.31 -6.87
CA GLY A 240 2.60 14.08 -8.07
C GLY A 240 2.24 15.40 -8.74
N TYR A 241 2.29 15.43 -10.06
CA TYR A 241 1.79 16.52 -10.88
C TYR A 241 0.88 15.95 -11.96
N GLN A 242 -0.24 16.61 -12.21
CA GLN A 242 -1.10 16.33 -13.35
C GLN A 242 -1.59 17.63 -14.00
N PHE A 243 -1.85 17.56 -15.29
CA PHE A 243 -2.57 18.59 -16.01
C PHE A 243 -3.84 17.98 -16.60
N VAL A 244 -5.00 18.52 -16.25
CA VAL A 244 -6.31 18.06 -16.73
C VAL A 244 -6.78 19.00 -17.82
N GLN A 245 -6.64 18.60 -19.08
CA GLN A 245 -7.24 19.31 -20.21
C GLN A 245 -8.69 18.85 -20.38
N ARG A 246 -9.64 19.76 -20.22
CA ARG A 246 -11.07 19.45 -20.24
C ARG A 246 -11.77 20.08 -21.43
N GLU A 247 -12.41 19.24 -22.23
CA GLU A 247 -13.20 19.64 -23.38
C GLU A 247 -14.65 19.19 -23.22
N PHE A 248 -15.56 20.16 -23.14
CA PHE A 248 -17.00 19.92 -23.07
C PHE A 248 -17.58 19.96 -24.48
N ASP A 249 -18.51 19.05 -24.75
CA ASP A 249 -19.10 18.91 -26.08
C ASP A 249 -19.97 20.10 -26.46
N THR A 250 -20.74 20.62 -25.50
CA THR A 250 -21.71 21.69 -25.72
C THR A 250 -21.40 22.95 -24.91
N ALA A 251 -20.97 22.78 -23.65
CA ALA A 251 -20.80 23.89 -22.73
C ALA A 251 -19.51 24.67 -23.01
N SER A 252 -19.56 26.00 -23.03
CA SER A 252 -18.38 26.85 -23.35
C SER A 252 -17.39 27.05 -22.19
N ARG A 253 -17.19 25.99 -21.41
CA ARG A 253 -16.38 25.91 -20.17
C ARG A 253 -15.11 25.06 -20.32
N THR A 254 -14.66 24.87 -21.55
CA THR A 254 -13.37 24.22 -21.89
C THR A 254 -12.20 24.94 -21.21
N GLY A 255 -11.30 24.20 -20.58
CA GLY A 255 -10.17 24.76 -19.85
C GLY A 255 -9.15 23.70 -19.44
N GLY A 256 -8.09 24.15 -18.78
CA GLY A 256 -7.03 23.32 -18.22
C GLY A 256 -6.91 23.54 -16.72
N GLU A 257 -6.58 22.48 -15.99
CA GLU A 257 -6.30 22.54 -14.56
C GLU A 257 -4.96 21.88 -14.26
N HIS A 258 -4.06 22.62 -13.61
CA HIS A 258 -2.82 22.12 -13.07
C HIS A 258 -3.06 21.69 -11.63
N GLU A 259 -2.61 20.49 -11.26
CA GLU A 259 -2.65 20.01 -9.89
C GLU A 259 -1.28 19.48 -9.48
N LEU A 260 -0.77 19.97 -8.35
CA LEU A 260 0.42 19.47 -7.69
C LEU A 260 0.02 18.89 -6.34
N ARG A 261 0.49 17.69 -6.03
CA ARG A 261 0.29 17.06 -4.72
C ARG A 261 1.62 16.63 -4.15
N LEU A 262 1.90 17.07 -2.94
CA LEU A 262 3.03 16.62 -2.14
C LEU A 262 2.48 15.92 -0.91
N ALA A 263 2.96 14.72 -0.62
CA ALA A 263 2.76 14.05 0.66
C ALA A 263 4.12 13.64 1.21
N VAL A 264 4.37 13.88 2.50
CA VAL A 264 5.58 13.43 3.19
C VAL A 264 5.20 12.85 4.54
N TRP A 265 5.93 11.82 4.97
CA TRP A 265 5.71 11.19 6.26
C TRP A 265 7.02 10.70 6.86
N GLY A 266 7.04 10.66 8.19
CA GLY A 266 8.07 9.98 8.96
C GLY A 266 7.47 8.79 9.70
N GLN A 267 8.30 7.85 10.12
CA GLN A 267 7.97 6.74 11.02
C GLN A 267 9.04 6.61 12.11
N PRO A 268 9.10 7.53 13.08
CA PRO A 268 10.02 7.40 14.22
C PRO A 268 9.67 6.20 15.11
N LEU A 269 8.42 5.71 15.05
CA LEU A 269 7.98 4.48 15.71
C LEU A 269 7.44 3.51 14.65
N PRO A 270 7.57 2.18 14.86
CA PRO A 270 7.09 1.18 13.89
C PRO A 270 5.59 1.28 13.56
N TRP A 271 4.80 1.83 14.48
CA TRP A 271 3.34 1.91 14.37
C TRP A 271 2.80 3.35 14.30
N LEU A 272 3.65 4.38 14.44
CA LEU A 272 3.20 5.77 14.49
C LEU A 272 4.24 6.74 13.91
N GLY A 273 3.75 7.67 13.11
CA GLY A 273 4.53 8.83 12.73
C GLY A 273 3.71 10.00 12.20
N PRO A 274 4.36 11.16 12.00
CA PRO A 274 3.69 12.32 11.42
C PRO A 274 3.53 12.16 9.91
N TRP A 275 2.48 12.80 9.37
CA TRP A 275 2.33 13.00 7.93
C TRP A 275 1.90 14.44 7.63
N LEU A 276 2.24 14.90 6.44
CA LEU A 276 1.89 16.18 5.86
C LEU A 276 1.49 15.94 4.40
N ALA A 277 0.44 16.60 3.95
CA ALA A 277 0.15 16.75 2.53
C ALA A 277 -0.13 18.22 2.19
N ILE A 278 0.28 18.59 0.99
CA ILE A 278 0.02 19.89 0.37
C ILE A 278 -0.54 19.62 -1.02
N GLU A 279 -1.63 20.29 -1.38
CA GLU A 279 -2.16 20.27 -2.74
C GLU A 279 -2.23 21.70 -3.27
N LEU A 280 -1.71 21.93 -4.47
CA LEU A 280 -1.83 23.20 -5.18
C LEU A 280 -2.63 22.95 -6.45
N GLY A 281 -3.55 23.86 -6.78
CA GLY A 281 -4.35 23.79 -7.99
C GLY A 281 -4.39 25.14 -8.68
N HIS A 282 -4.35 25.14 -10.01
CA HIS A 282 -4.59 26.33 -10.82
C HIS A 282 -5.43 25.95 -12.03
N ALA A 283 -6.65 26.47 -12.11
CA ALA A 283 -7.57 26.25 -13.22
C ALA A 283 -7.72 27.54 -14.04
N SER A 284 -7.69 27.39 -15.37
CA SER A 284 -7.93 28.49 -16.31
C SER A 284 -8.58 27.96 -17.60
N GLY A 285 -9.21 28.84 -18.40
CA GLY A 285 -9.84 28.40 -19.64
C GLY A 285 -10.65 29.48 -20.36
N LYS A 286 -11.61 29.04 -21.19
CA LYS A 286 -12.58 29.92 -21.86
C LYS A 286 -13.35 30.78 -20.83
N PRO A 287 -14.02 31.88 -21.23
CA PRO A 287 -14.65 32.81 -20.29
C PRO A 287 -15.67 32.21 -19.31
N GLN A 288 -16.26 31.04 -19.61
CA GLN A 288 -17.17 30.31 -18.70
C GLN A 288 -16.51 29.10 -18.01
N ALA A 289 -15.22 28.87 -18.25
CA ALA A 289 -14.45 27.86 -17.53
C ALA A 289 -14.25 28.32 -16.08
N LEU A 290 -14.13 27.33 -15.19
CA LEU A 290 -13.72 27.58 -13.83
C LEU A 290 -12.30 28.16 -13.85
N ALA A 291 -12.15 29.37 -13.30
CA ALA A 291 -10.87 30.01 -13.07
C ALA A 291 -10.66 30.16 -11.57
N TYR A 292 -9.65 29.49 -11.02
CA TYR A 292 -9.34 29.53 -9.61
C TYR A 292 -7.90 29.14 -9.31
N ASP A 293 -7.44 29.60 -8.15
CA ASP A 293 -6.28 29.06 -7.45
C ASP A 293 -6.75 28.27 -6.24
N ARG A 294 -6.11 27.13 -5.98
CA ARG A 294 -6.35 26.26 -4.83
C ARG A 294 -5.05 26.01 -4.08
N PHE A 295 -5.13 26.07 -2.76
CA PHE A 295 -4.13 25.60 -1.84
C PHE A 295 -4.82 24.78 -0.76
N GLU A 296 -4.36 23.55 -0.55
CA GLU A 296 -4.71 22.72 0.58
C GLU A 296 -3.44 22.35 1.35
N ILE A 297 -3.52 22.36 2.67
CA ILE A 297 -2.52 21.76 3.55
C ILE A 297 -3.23 20.90 4.59
N ALA A 298 -2.75 19.68 4.78
CA ALA A 298 -3.26 18.75 5.78
C ALA A 298 -2.09 18.11 6.53
N LEU A 299 -2.19 18.01 7.85
CA LEU A 299 -1.16 17.40 8.68
C LEU A 299 -1.81 16.53 9.75
N GLY A 300 -1.09 15.51 10.19
CA GLY A 300 -1.59 14.69 11.28
C GLY A 300 -0.74 13.47 11.58
N LEU A 301 -1.41 12.44 12.09
CA LEU A 301 -0.80 11.19 12.51
C LEU A 301 -1.11 10.07 11.53
N ARG A 302 -0.08 9.29 11.23
CA ARG A 302 -0.10 8.09 10.42
C ARG A 302 0.15 6.92 11.34
N LEU A 303 -0.87 6.10 11.55
CA LEU A 303 -0.77 4.84 12.25
C LEU A 303 -0.54 3.74 11.22
N SER A 304 0.41 2.87 11.49
CA SER A 304 0.69 1.71 10.64
C SER A 304 0.66 0.45 11.48
N PHE A 305 0.11 -0.62 10.92
CA PHE A 305 0.12 -1.92 11.55
C PHE A 305 0.39 -2.98 10.50
N ASP A 306 1.00 -4.05 10.95
CA ASP A 306 1.32 -5.21 10.15
C ASP A 306 1.03 -6.43 11.00
N VAL A 307 -0.11 -7.06 10.72
CA VAL A 307 -0.53 -8.30 11.34
C VAL A 307 -0.14 -9.40 10.37
N ALA A 308 1.13 -9.81 10.46
CA ALA A 308 1.57 -11.08 9.89
C ALA A 308 1.13 -12.20 10.84
N GLU A 309 0.69 -13.33 10.28
CA GLU A 309 0.65 -14.55 11.07
C GLU A 309 2.06 -14.77 11.61
N PRO A 310 2.26 -14.98 12.93
CA PRO A 310 3.58 -15.31 13.43
C PRO A 310 4.09 -16.49 12.61
N PRO A 311 5.37 -16.49 12.16
CA PRO A 311 5.91 -17.63 11.46
C PRO A 311 5.55 -18.88 12.29
N PRO A 312 5.06 -19.95 11.65
CA PRO A 312 4.62 -21.14 12.37
C PRO A 312 5.70 -21.44 13.39
N GLU A 313 5.31 -21.55 14.67
CA GLU A 313 6.27 -21.85 15.72
C GLU A 313 7.11 -23.01 15.19
N PRO A 314 8.46 -22.89 15.16
CA PRO A 314 9.29 -24.02 14.80
C PRO A 314 8.78 -25.18 15.65
N PRO A 315 8.60 -26.38 15.07
CA PRO A 315 7.93 -27.48 15.75
C PRO A 315 8.49 -27.59 17.15
N SER A 316 7.59 -27.66 18.14
CA SER A 316 7.90 -27.51 19.57
C SER A 316 8.98 -28.49 20.06
N GLU A 317 9.25 -29.53 19.27
CA GLU A 317 10.56 -30.15 19.19
C GLU A 317 10.96 -30.21 17.70
N PRO A 318 12.24 -29.89 17.34
CA PRO A 318 12.75 -30.34 16.05
C PRO A 318 12.48 -31.84 15.93
N PRO A 319 12.25 -32.39 14.72
CA PRO A 319 12.28 -33.83 14.54
C PRO A 319 13.48 -34.38 15.32
N PRO A 320 13.37 -35.50 16.04
CA PRO A 320 14.37 -35.93 17.04
C PRO A 320 15.83 -36.07 16.53
N ASP A 321 16.04 -35.86 15.23
CA ASP A 321 17.30 -35.89 14.48
C ASP A 321 17.61 -34.62 13.67
N ASP A 322 16.95 -33.48 13.90
CA ASP A 322 17.22 -32.21 13.19
C ASP A 322 17.97 -31.20 14.09
N GLY A 323 19.08 -30.69 13.59
CA GLY A 323 20.03 -29.83 14.29
C GLY A 323 21.37 -30.51 14.63
N PRO A 324 22.24 -29.83 15.39
CA PRO A 324 23.51 -30.37 15.82
C PRO A 324 23.37 -31.33 17.01
N VAL A 325 24.00 -32.51 16.90
CA VAL A 325 24.09 -33.52 17.95
C VAL A 325 25.53 -33.99 18.10
N THR A 326 26.04 -33.99 19.32
CA THR A 326 27.36 -34.57 19.62
C THR A 326 27.32 -36.09 19.38
N VAL A 327 28.16 -36.58 18.47
CA VAL A 327 28.23 -38.02 18.15
C VAL A 327 29.33 -38.70 18.94
N ARG A 328 30.42 -37.97 19.22
CA ARG A 328 31.55 -38.39 20.05
C ARG A 328 32.30 -37.17 20.55
N ASP A 329 33.21 -37.36 21.50
CA ASP A 329 34.03 -36.26 22.02
C ASP A 329 34.78 -35.55 20.89
N GLY A 330 34.62 -34.23 20.81
CA GLY A 330 35.23 -33.41 19.76
C GLY A 330 34.57 -33.50 18.39
N ALA A 331 33.41 -34.17 18.23
CA ALA A 331 32.71 -34.23 16.94
C ALA A 331 31.18 -34.16 17.07
N ALA A 332 30.57 -33.30 16.25
CA ALA A 332 29.13 -33.13 16.17
C ALA A 332 28.63 -33.35 14.75
N ARG A 333 27.49 -34.03 14.65
CA ARG A 333 26.72 -34.21 13.41
C ARG A 333 25.69 -33.10 13.33
N PHE A 334 25.62 -32.46 12.18
CA PHE A 334 24.63 -31.46 11.82
C PHE A 334 23.73 -32.07 10.76
N ARG A 335 22.43 -32.17 11.05
CA ARG A 335 21.44 -32.68 10.11
C ARG A 335 20.29 -31.68 9.98
N PHE A 336 19.83 -31.40 8.76
CA PHE A 336 18.76 -30.44 8.48
C PHE A 336 17.83 -30.94 7.38
N ALA A 337 16.55 -31.08 7.67
CA ALA A 337 15.50 -31.43 6.72
C ALA A 337 14.98 -30.17 5.99
N ILE A 338 15.76 -29.66 5.03
CA ILE A 338 15.46 -28.46 4.25
C ILE A 338 15.35 -28.82 2.77
N ASP A 339 14.32 -28.31 2.07
CA ASP A 339 14.20 -28.47 0.62
C ASP A 339 15.09 -27.45 -0.10
N ALA A 340 16.24 -27.91 -0.61
CA ALA A 340 17.27 -27.09 -1.24
C ALA A 340 18.12 -27.91 -2.22
N ARG A 341 18.91 -27.24 -3.06
CA ARG A 341 19.88 -27.88 -3.96
C ARG A 341 21.18 -28.18 -3.23
N GLU A 342 21.65 -27.24 -2.41
CA GLU A 342 22.85 -27.37 -1.59
C GLU A 342 22.69 -26.70 -0.23
N VAL A 343 23.30 -27.32 0.80
CA VAL A 343 23.33 -26.77 2.15
C VAL A 343 24.74 -26.90 2.71
N SER A 344 25.26 -25.81 3.26
CA SER A 344 26.49 -25.79 4.05
C SER A 344 26.23 -25.24 5.44
N VAL A 345 26.86 -25.82 6.46
CA VAL A 345 26.95 -25.24 7.81
C VAL A 345 28.25 -24.45 7.95
N ILE A 346 28.16 -23.20 8.36
CA ILE A 346 29.32 -22.34 8.64
C ILE A 346 29.33 -21.96 10.11
N GLY A 347 30.50 -21.96 10.73
CA GLY A 347 30.61 -21.61 12.14
C GLY A 347 32.05 -21.42 12.58
N ASP A 348 32.24 -21.02 13.82
CA ASP A 348 33.58 -20.84 14.40
C ASP A 348 34.45 -22.12 14.31
N PHE A 349 33.86 -23.30 14.45
CA PHE A 349 34.54 -24.59 14.37
C PHE A 349 35.14 -24.91 12.98
N ASN A 350 34.62 -24.31 11.90
CA ASN A 350 35.18 -24.47 10.55
C ASN A 350 35.73 -23.16 9.96
N GLY A 351 35.86 -22.12 10.78
CA GLY A 351 36.35 -20.81 10.34
C GLY A 351 35.37 -20.05 9.44
N TRP A 352 34.07 -20.32 9.56
CA TRP A 352 33.01 -19.76 8.73
C TRP A 352 33.16 -20.06 7.22
N ASP A 353 33.80 -21.18 6.88
CA ASP A 353 34.09 -21.58 5.50
C ASP A 353 33.03 -22.57 4.97
N ALA A 354 32.22 -22.09 4.01
CA ALA A 354 31.16 -22.85 3.35
C ALA A 354 31.64 -24.16 2.71
N ARG A 355 32.89 -24.19 2.21
CA ARG A 355 33.46 -25.36 1.53
C ARG A 355 33.85 -26.44 2.53
N ARG A 356 34.26 -26.03 3.73
CA ARG A 356 34.57 -26.93 4.86
C ARG A 356 33.32 -27.39 5.59
N GLY A 357 32.17 -26.81 5.26
CA GLY A 357 30.88 -27.03 5.91
C GLY A 357 29.82 -27.71 5.04
N ALA A 358 30.17 -28.17 3.84
CA ALA A 358 29.20 -28.75 2.90
C ALA A 358 28.54 -30.00 3.49
N LEU A 359 27.20 -30.05 3.43
CA LEU A 359 26.40 -31.18 3.90
C LEU A 359 26.02 -32.08 2.71
N THR A 360 25.87 -33.37 2.98
CA THR A 360 25.48 -34.37 1.98
C THR A 360 24.00 -34.68 2.12
N ARG A 361 23.26 -34.67 1.00
CA ARG A 361 21.84 -35.05 1.01
C ARG A 361 21.69 -36.56 1.17
N GLY A 362 21.01 -36.98 2.24
CA GLY A 362 20.66 -38.35 2.55
C GLY A 362 19.47 -38.88 1.74
N PRO A 363 19.21 -40.20 1.80
CA PRO A 363 18.12 -40.86 1.07
C PRO A 363 16.72 -40.46 1.57
N ASP A 364 16.63 -39.96 2.79
CA ASP A 364 15.42 -39.38 3.40
C ASP A 364 15.21 -37.91 3.01
N GLY A 365 16.11 -37.34 2.20
CA GLY A 365 16.05 -35.98 1.69
C GLY A 365 16.69 -34.92 2.60
N ALA A 366 17.13 -35.28 3.81
CA ALA A 366 17.79 -34.36 4.74
C ALA A 366 19.27 -34.15 4.40
N PHE A 367 19.83 -33.00 4.74
CA PHE A 367 21.25 -32.69 4.56
C PHE A 367 22.02 -32.99 5.84
N GLU A 368 23.11 -33.77 5.77
CA GLU A 368 23.88 -34.21 6.93
C GLU A 368 25.40 -34.07 6.73
N GLY A 369 26.12 -33.72 7.80
CA GLY A 369 27.58 -33.71 7.87
C GLY A 369 28.08 -33.82 9.31
N THR A 370 29.27 -34.39 9.50
CA THR A 370 29.92 -34.47 10.82
C THR A 370 31.21 -33.66 10.81
N PHE A 371 31.37 -32.80 11.80
CA PHE A 371 32.49 -31.86 11.91
C PHE A 371 33.19 -32.01 13.26
N GLU A 372 34.48 -31.70 13.27
CA GLU A 372 35.21 -31.53 14.53
C GLU A 372 34.74 -30.26 15.21
N VAL A 373 34.20 -30.42 16.41
CA VAL A 373 33.67 -29.33 17.24
C VAL A 373 34.19 -29.54 18.65
N SER A 374 35.09 -28.66 19.08
CA SER A 374 35.64 -28.68 20.43
C SER A 374 34.53 -28.51 21.49
N PRO A 375 34.77 -28.91 22.75
CA PRO A 375 33.84 -28.57 23.82
C PRO A 375 33.68 -27.05 24.00
N GLY A 376 32.45 -26.60 24.24
CA GLY A 376 32.11 -25.19 24.46
C GLY A 376 30.94 -24.70 23.59
N ALA A 377 30.68 -23.39 23.67
CA ALA A 377 29.64 -22.72 22.90
C ALA A 377 30.17 -22.34 21.51
N HIS A 378 29.56 -22.89 20.47
CA HIS A 378 29.92 -22.69 19.08
C HIS A 378 28.82 -21.96 18.32
N ARG A 379 29.18 -20.86 17.66
CA ARG A 379 28.25 -20.08 16.82
C ARG A 379 28.26 -20.63 15.40
N TYR A 380 27.08 -20.78 14.83
CA TYR A 380 26.93 -21.29 13.47
C TYR A 380 25.71 -20.71 12.74
N HIS A 381 25.73 -20.84 11.41
CA HIS A 381 24.71 -20.41 10.48
C HIS A 381 24.62 -21.40 9.31
N LEU A 382 23.52 -21.42 8.55
CA LEU A 382 23.44 -22.17 7.30
C LEU A 382 23.64 -21.26 6.08
N LEU A 383 24.18 -21.83 5.02
CA LEU A 383 24.07 -21.33 3.65
C LEU A 383 23.22 -22.33 2.88
N VAL A 384 22.05 -21.89 2.41
CA VAL A 384 21.11 -22.70 1.63
C VAL A 384 21.06 -22.10 0.24
N ASP A 385 21.45 -22.86 -0.78
CA ASP A 385 21.59 -22.39 -2.17
C ASP A 385 22.40 -21.08 -2.29
N GLY A 386 23.46 -20.96 -1.47
CA GLY A 386 24.34 -19.79 -1.41
C GLY A 386 23.82 -18.60 -0.60
N ALA A 387 22.59 -18.66 -0.06
CA ALA A 387 21.99 -17.60 0.74
C ALA A 387 22.13 -17.88 2.26
N PRO A 388 22.56 -16.89 3.08
CA PRO A 388 22.53 -17.01 4.53
C PRO A 388 21.12 -17.30 5.04
N THR A 389 20.95 -18.46 5.69
CA THR A 389 19.66 -18.92 6.23
C THR A 389 19.81 -19.27 7.71
N ARG A 390 18.97 -18.66 8.55
CA ARG A 390 18.96 -18.91 10.00
C ARG A 390 18.70 -20.41 10.23
N PRO A 391 19.56 -21.14 10.97
CA PRO A 391 19.33 -22.56 11.24
C PRO A 391 17.98 -22.77 11.94
N PRO A 392 17.10 -23.65 11.44
CA PRO A 392 15.81 -23.91 12.09
C PRO A 392 16.01 -24.69 13.39
N GLY A 393 15.20 -24.40 14.41
CA GLY A 393 15.13 -25.23 15.63
C GLY A 393 16.34 -25.20 16.57
N ALA A 394 17.23 -24.20 16.47
CA ALA A 394 18.34 -24.08 17.40
C ALA A 394 17.86 -23.69 18.80
N ARG A 395 18.48 -24.26 19.84
CA ARG A 395 18.10 -24.01 21.26
C ARG A 395 18.33 -22.57 21.70
N ARG A 396 19.27 -21.87 21.07
CA ARG A 396 19.67 -20.51 21.42
C ARG A 396 20.22 -19.79 20.19
N TYR A 397 19.92 -18.50 20.10
CA TYR A 397 20.47 -17.58 19.12
C TYR A 397 21.17 -16.42 19.82
N VAL A 398 22.14 -15.81 19.13
CA VAL A 398 22.87 -14.61 19.56
C VAL A 398 23.03 -13.65 18.38
N ASP A 399 22.93 -12.35 18.65
CA ASP A 399 23.16 -11.29 17.67
C ASP A 399 24.53 -11.47 16.98
N ASP A 400 24.56 -11.32 15.66
CA ASP A 400 25.77 -11.45 14.85
C ASP A 400 26.56 -10.13 14.68
N GLY A 401 26.01 -9.00 15.11
CA GLY A 401 26.58 -7.67 15.02
C GLY A 401 26.34 -6.95 13.69
N PHE A 402 25.60 -7.55 12.76
CA PHE A 402 25.31 -7.04 11.42
C PHE A 402 23.80 -6.99 11.11
N GLY A 403 22.96 -7.13 12.14
CA GLY A 403 21.50 -7.12 12.03
C GLY A 403 20.88 -8.50 11.81
N GLY A 404 21.66 -9.58 11.91
CA GLY A 404 21.20 -10.97 11.89
C GLY A 404 21.46 -11.69 13.22
N GLU A 405 21.22 -13.00 13.25
CA GLU A 405 21.45 -13.85 14.42
C GLU A 405 22.16 -15.14 14.05
N ASN A 406 23.15 -15.53 14.86
CA ASN A 406 23.79 -16.84 14.79
C ASN A 406 23.13 -17.83 15.76
N ALA A 407 22.97 -19.08 15.34
CA ALA A 407 22.61 -20.16 16.25
C ALA A 407 23.79 -20.54 17.13
N VAL A 408 23.52 -21.02 18.35
CA VAL A 408 24.53 -21.51 19.29
C VAL A 408 24.35 -23.00 19.51
N PHE A 409 25.43 -23.76 19.33
CA PHE A 409 25.56 -25.16 19.69
C PHE A 409 26.47 -25.29 20.91
N GLU A 410 25.97 -25.87 22.00
CA GLU A 410 26.74 -26.15 23.20
C GLU A 410 27.30 -27.58 23.12
N ALA A 411 28.58 -27.71 22.74
CA ALA A 411 29.26 -28.99 22.71
C ALA A 411 29.67 -29.39 24.15
N PRO A 412 29.19 -30.53 24.68
CA PRO A 412 29.47 -30.96 26.05
C PRO A 412 30.97 -31.18 26.27
N GLY A 413 31.44 -30.77 27.45
CA GLY A 413 32.78 -31.09 27.94
C GLY A 413 32.97 -32.57 28.21
N VAL A 414 34.23 -33.01 28.21
CA VAL A 414 34.62 -34.32 28.73
C VAL A 414 34.12 -34.41 30.18
N SER A 415 33.00 -35.10 30.39
CA SER A 415 32.54 -35.49 31.71
C SER A 415 32.85 -36.96 31.87
N ASP A 416 33.55 -37.28 32.96
CA ASP A 416 33.91 -38.62 33.42
C ASP A 416 32.77 -39.61 33.15
N ARG A 417 32.97 -40.52 32.20
CA ARG A 417 32.24 -41.78 32.23
C ARG A 417 32.70 -42.52 33.48
N GLY A 418 31.93 -42.42 34.57
CA GLY A 418 31.92 -43.48 35.57
C GLY A 418 31.61 -44.80 34.85
N PRO A 419 32.35 -45.89 35.12
CA PRO A 419 32.17 -47.15 34.43
C PRO A 419 30.82 -47.77 34.80
N ASP A 420 30.28 -48.55 33.86
CA ASP A 420 29.07 -49.37 33.99
C ASP A 420 28.88 -50.02 35.38
N SER A 421 27.63 -49.96 35.88
CA SER A 421 27.01 -51.05 36.65
C SER A 421 25.49 -50.93 36.64
#